data_AF-A0A7G8XDV3-F1
#
_entry.id   AF-A0A7G8XDV3-F1
#
_cell.length_a   1.000
_cell.length_b   1.000
_cell.length_c   1.000
_cell.angle_alpha   90.00
_cell.angle_beta   90.00
_cell.angle_gamma   90.00
#
_symmetry.space_group_name_H-M   'P 1'
#
loop_
_entity.id
_entity.type
_entity.pdbx_description
1 polymer ?
#
loop_
_entity_poly.entity_id
_entity_poly.type
_entity_poly.pdbx_seq_one_letter_code
_entity_poly.pdbx_strand_id
1 'polypeptide(L)' 'MKSLQTEQVEIGVSDACTGEVDKKSTTAKGKPKEQLSDRDWREMMGQNRQTYKRVNGAIRKR' A
#
# COMPACT_ATOMS: atom_id res chain seq x y z
N MET A 1 35.01 14.91 -37.09
CA MET A 1 34.87 15.40 -35.69
C MET A 1 33.48 15.04 -35.24
N LYS A 2 33.34 14.18 -34.23
CA LYS A 2 32.03 13.89 -33.63
C LYS A 2 31.63 15.06 -32.72
N SER A 3 30.34 15.24 -32.48
CA SER A 3 29.85 16.27 -31.57
C SER A 3 29.90 15.77 -30.12
N LEU A 4 30.08 16.67 -29.15
CA LEU A 4 30.08 16.31 -27.73
C LEU A 4 28.79 15.58 -27.32
N GLN A 5 27.66 15.93 -27.94
CA GLN A 5 26.36 15.29 -27.68
C GLN A 5 26.35 13.82 -28.11
N THR A 6 26.91 13.51 -29.29
CA THR A 6 27.00 12.12 -29.77
C THR A 6 27.90 11.26 -28.88
N GLU A 7 28.96 11.83 -28.33
CA GLU A 7 29.86 11.11 -27.40
C GLU A 7 29.17 10.85 -26.05
N GLN A 8 28.41 11.82 -25.54
CA GLN A 8 27.65 11.64 -24.29
C GLN A 8 26.56 10.57 -24.40
N VAL A 9 25.91 10.43 -25.57
CA VAL A 9 24.96 9.36 -25.85
C VAL A 9 25.65 8.00 -26.01
N GLU A 10 26.78 7.93 -26.74
CA GLU A 10 27.55 6.68 -26.91
C GLU A 10 28.10 6.15 -25.57
N ILE A 11 28.49 7.03 -24.64
CA ILE A 11 28.99 6.67 -23.30
C ILE A 11 27.82 6.30 -22.34
N GLY A 12 26.57 6.60 -22.70
CA GLY A 12 25.39 6.33 -21.88
C GLY A 12 25.21 7.33 -20.73
N VAL A 13 25.80 8.52 -20.83
CA VAL A 13 25.66 9.61 -19.83
C VAL A 13 24.36 10.39 -20.06
N SER A 14 23.85 10.40 -21.29
CA SER A 14 22.60 11.06 -21.66
C SER A 14 21.76 10.17 -22.56
N ASP A 15 20.48 9.99 -22.23
CA ASP A 15 19.53 9.38 -23.15
C ASP A 15 19.27 10.33 -24.32
N ALA A 16 19.33 9.81 -25.54
CA ALA A 16 18.82 10.55 -26.70
C ALA A 16 17.36 10.90 -26.39
N CYS A 17 17.01 12.19 -26.45
CA CYS A 17 15.66 12.67 -26.19
C CYS A 17 14.70 12.26 -27.32
N THR A 18 14.58 10.97 -27.62
CA THR A 18 13.41 10.40 -28.26
C THR A 18 12.34 10.33 -27.20
N GLY A 19 11.45 11.32 -27.21
CA GLY A 19 10.25 11.34 -26.39
C GLY A 19 9.33 10.17 -26.73
N GLU A 20 9.66 8.99 -26.24
CA GLU A 20 8.70 7.91 -26.11
C GLU A 20 7.84 8.27 -24.91
N VAL A 21 6.71 8.92 -25.22
CA VAL A 21 5.61 9.06 -24.25
C VAL A 21 5.16 7.65 -23.95
N ASP A 22 5.70 7.13 -22.86
CA ASP A 22 5.32 5.90 -22.21
C ASP A 22 3.80 5.96 -21.98
N LYS A 23 3.03 5.38 -22.90
CA LYS A 23 1.57 5.24 -22.76
C LYS A 23 1.35 4.20 -21.68
N LYS A 24 1.54 4.61 -20.43
CA LYS A 24 1.21 3.82 -19.24
C LYS A 24 -0.26 3.44 -19.39
N SER A 25 -0.51 2.17 -19.69
CA SER A 25 -1.84 1.61 -19.74
C SER A 25 -2.51 1.88 -18.40
N THR A 26 -3.52 2.75 -18.40
CA THR A 26 -4.29 3.16 -17.21
C THR A 26 -5.21 2.07 -16.68
N THR A 27 -4.91 0.80 -16.98
CA THR A 27 -5.57 -0.38 -16.42
C THR A 27 -4.77 -0.96 -15.26
N ALA A 28 -4.12 -0.11 -14.47
CA ALA A 28 -3.81 -0.48 -13.10
C ALA A 28 -5.14 -0.50 -12.34
N LYS A 29 -5.79 -1.67 -12.24
CA LYS A 29 -6.85 -1.87 -11.23
C LYS A 29 -6.19 -1.60 -9.89
N GLY A 30 -6.40 -0.39 -9.35
CA GLY A 30 -5.85 0.01 -8.07
C GLY A 30 -6.19 -1.06 -7.06
N LYS A 31 -5.17 -1.57 -6.36
CA LYS A 31 -5.40 -2.55 -5.29
C LYS A 31 -6.46 -1.97 -4.36
N PRO A 32 -7.51 -2.74 -3.99
CA PRO A 32 -8.50 -2.24 -3.06
C PRO A 32 -7.73 -1.80 -1.80
N LYS A 33 -7.93 -0.55 -1.38
CA LYS A 33 -7.39 -0.08 -0.11
C LYS A 33 -7.97 -1.00 0.95
N GLU A 34 -7.13 -1.75 1.63
CA GLU A 34 -7.54 -2.56 2.78
C GLU A 34 -8.10 -1.60 3.83
N GLN A 35 -9.42 -1.65 4.00
CA GLN A 35 -10.13 -0.89 5.01
C GLN A 35 -10.64 -1.88 6.05
N LEU A 36 -10.40 -1.55 7.31
CA LEU A 36 -10.99 -2.28 8.43
C LEU A 36 -12.51 -2.10 8.37
N SER A 37 -13.23 -3.22 8.48
CA SER A 37 -14.66 -3.19 8.61
C SER A 37 -15.05 -2.63 9.99
N ASP A 38 -16.30 -2.20 10.13
CA ASP A 38 -16.84 -1.77 11.43
C ASP A 38 -16.64 -2.84 12.51
N ARG A 39 -16.71 -4.12 12.14
CA ARG A 39 -16.48 -5.23 13.06
C ARG A 39 -15.03 -5.24 13.56
N ASP A 40 -14.07 -5.07 12.66
CA ASP A 40 -12.65 -5.10 12.99
C ASP A 40 -12.29 -3.92 13.89
N TRP A 41 -12.88 -2.75 13.62
CA TRP A 41 -12.78 -1.58 14.50
C TRP A 41 -13.31 -1.88 15.91
N ARG A 42 -14.51 -2.47 16.02
CA ARG A 42 -15.10 -2.82 17.32
C ARG A 42 -14.27 -3.85 18.08
N GLU A 43 -13.65 -4.78 17.36
CA GLU A 43 -12.78 -5.80 17.94
C GLU A 43 -11.45 -5.18 18.42
N MET A 44 -10.80 -4.34 17.61
CA MET A 44 -9.61 -3.57 18.00
C MET A 44 -9.87 -2.68 19.21
N MET A 45 -11.01 -1.99 19.24
CA MET A 45 -11.41 -1.12 20.35
C MET A 45 -11.84 -1.92 21.59
N GLY A 46 -11.83 -3.25 21.54
CA GLY A 46 -12.17 -4.14 22.65
C GLY A 46 -13.65 -4.14 23.03
N GLN A 47 -14.54 -3.63 22.16
CA GLN A 47 -15.98 -3.58 22.43
C GLN A 47 -16.61 -4.98 22.44
N ASN A 48 -16.02 -5.92 21.69
CA ASN A 48 -16.43 -7.33 21.68
C ASN A 48 -15.69 -8.19 22.73
N ARG A 49 -14.95 -7.58 23.66
CA ARG A 49 -14.20 -8.32 24.67
C ARG A 49 -15.16 -8.98 25.66
N GLN A 50 -15.18 -10.30 25.69
CA GLN A 50 -15.89 -11.03 26.74
C GLN A 50 -15.27 -10.70 28.10
N THR A 51 -16.09 -10.18 29.01
CA THR A 51 -15.69 -9.93 30.38
C THR A 51 -16.30 -10.97 31.30
N TYR A 52 -15.54 -11.35 32.32
CA TYR A 52 -15.94 -12.33 33.30
C TYR A 52 -15.95 -11.69 34.68
N LYS A 53 -16.91 -12.10 35.51
CA LYS A 53 -17.02 -11.69 36.92
C LYS A 53 -17.10 -12.93 37.81
N ARG A 54 -16.65 -12.81 39.05
CA ARG A 54 -16.88 -13.84 40.07
C ARG A 54 -18.23 -13.61 40.74
N VAL A 55 -19.05 -14.66 40.83
CA VAL A 55 -20.33 -14.66 41.55
C VAL A 55 -20.37 -15.94 42.39
N ASN A 56 -20.40 -15.82 43.72
CA ASN A 56 -20.42 -16.94 44.66
C ASN A 56 -19.32 -17.99 44.38
N GLY A 57 -18.10 -17.54 44.11
CA GLY A 57 -16.95 -18.42 43.81
C GLY A 57 -16.89 -18.94 42.37
N ALA A 58 -17.98 -18.89 41.60
CA ALA A 58 -18.00 -19.27 40.20
C ALA A 58 -17.62 -18.11 39.26
N ILE A 59 -16.87 -18.41 38.20
CA ILE A 59 -16.60 -17.45 37.11
C ILE A 59 -17.82 -17.45 36.18
N ARG A 60 -18.43 -16.29 35.97
CA ARG A 60 -19.58 -16.09 35.07
C ARG A 60 -19.28 -15.00 34.06
N LYS A 61 -19.89 -15.08 32.88
CA LYS A 61 -19.89 -13.95 31.93
C LYS A 61 -20.59 -12.75 32.58
N ARG A 62 -20.01 -11.55 32.41
CA ARG A 62 -20.51 -10.33 33.04
C ARG A 62 -21.89 -9.96 32.52
#